data_AF-A0A8D8ANM9-F1
#
_entry.id   AF-A0A8D8ANM9-F1
#
_cell.length_a   1.000
_cell.length_b   1.000
_cell.length_c   1.000
_cell.angle_alpha   90.00
_cell.angle_beta   90.00
_cell.angle_gamma   90.00
#
_symmetry.space_group_name_H-M   'P 1'
#
loop_
_entity.id
_entity.type
_entity.pdbx_description
1 polymer ?
#
loop_
_entity_poly.entity_id
_entity_poly.type
_entity_poly.pdbx_seq_one_letter_code
_entity_poly.pdbx_strand_id
1 'polypeptide(L)'
;MALEWVQQYIGHFGGNPVDVTVNGASAGAAITSAMLHSPLVKNRAVPLFKRIILQSGSIFSTFAVCETPVQGSMDIARNAGCTDEATVEQCLQQVSLDKLFQGFLVHFRHVIRSAGFPSVAGACIVVGGPSGLLPKHPRNYLDNAPKDVSVMVGTVSQDGMFLLDLLFRLHPEAYPTELTPHGLLQFLRLLQEKFGHTKLDGALEGYQILENYIRSDIDQPQWKDVVPGFIDICGNYGLKGPALLDAHAVFAANPDNPVYLYSFDFY
;
A
#
# COMPACT_ATOMS: atom_id res chain seq x y z
N MET A 1 10.30 -5.41 18.62
CA MET A 1 11.75 -5.28 18.82
C MET A 1 12.22 -3.83 18.88
N ALA A 2 12.32 -3.08 17.77
CA ALA A 2 12.89 -1.72 17.81
C ALA A 2 12.14 -0.74 18.73
N LEU A 3 10.81 -0.69 18.66
CA LEU A 3 10.02 0.18 19.55
C LEU A 3 10.08 -0.26 21.01
N GLU A 4 10.26 -1.55 21.29
CA GLU A 4 10.45 -2.03 22.67
C GLU A 4 11.80 -1.57 23.22
N TRP A 5 12.84 -1.56 22.39
CA TRP A 5 14.13 -0.96 22.75
C TRP A 5 13.97 0.54 23.04
N VAL A 6 13.23 1.29 22.22
CA VAL A 6 12.94 2.71 22.49
C VAL A 6 12.25 2.87 23.84
N GLN A 7 11.19 2.10 24.10
CA GLN A 7 10.48 2.13 25.37
C GLN A 7 11.40 1.85 26.57
N GLN A 8 12.35 0.94 26.43
CA GLN A 8 13.27 0.57 27.51
C GLN A 8 14.42 1.56 27.71
N TYR A 9 14.96 2.14 26.64
CA TYR A 9 16.26 2.83 26.69
C TYR A 9 16.22 4.31 26.36
N ILE A 10 15.15 4.85 25.76
CA ILE A 10 15.14 6.24 25.28
C ILE A 10 15.34 7.27 26.41
N GLY A 11 14.97 6.91 27.65
CA GLY A 11 15.21 7.74 28.83
C GLY A 11 16.69 8.04 29.09
N HIS A 12 17.60 7.13 28.73
CA HIS A 12 19.05 7.36 28.84
C HIS A 12 19.56 8.41 27.83
N PHE A 13 18.79 8.70 26.78
CA PHE A 13 19.10 9.70 25.77
C PHE A 13 18.32 11.01 26.00
N GLY A 14 17.62 11.13 27.14
CA GLY A 14 16.79 12.30 27.47
C GLY A 14 15.41 12.32 26.79
N GLY A 15 15.00 11.25 26.12
CA GLY A 15 13.66 11.15 25.55
C GLY A 15 12.63 10.61 26.55
N ASN A 16 11.34 10.84 26.24
CA ASN A 16 10.24 10.37 27.08
C ASN A 16 9.58 9.12 26.46
N PRO A 17 9.65 7.93 27.10
CA PRO A 17 9.05 6.70 26.56
C PRO A 17 7.52 6.79 26.43
N VAL A 18 6.83 7.63 27.23
CA VAL A 18 5.37 7.79 27.13
C VAL A 18 4.92 8.75 26.02
N ASP A 19 5.86 9.41 25.34
CA ASP A 19 5.59 10.44 24.32
C ASP A 19 6.22 10.12 22.96
N VAL A 20 6.37 8.83 22.65
CA VAL A 20 6.95 8.35 21.39
C VAL A 20 5.98 8.56 20.23
N THR A 21 6.49 9.11 19.12
CA THR A 21 5.75 9.24 17.85
C THR A 21 6.43 8.40 16.78
N VAL A 22 5.66 7.55 16.07
CA VAL A 22 6.16 6.73 14.97
C VAL A 22 5.75 7.36 13.66
N ASN A 23 6.70 7.66 12.78
CA ASN A 23 6.40 8.09 11.41
C ASN A 23 6.85 7.03 10.40
N GLY A 24 6.18 7.02 9.25
CA GLY A 24 6.57 6.17 8.14
C GLY A 24 6.02 6.68 6.83
N ALA A 25 6.79 6.46 5.75
CA ALA A 25 6.39 6.79 4.38
C ALA A 25 6.21 5.52 3.53
N SER A 26 5.21 5.49 2.66
CA SER A 26 4.93 4.36 1.76
C SER A 26 4.80 3.02 2.53
N ALA A 27 5.67 2.03 2.27
CA ALA A 27 5.72 0.78 3.04
C ALA A 27 5.95 1.01 4.55
N GLY A 28 6.70 2.06 4.92
CA GLY A 28 6.85 2.51 6.30
C GLY A 28 5.54 3.00 6.93
N ALA A 29 4.71 3.69 6.15
CA ALA A 29 3.37 4.09 6.58
C ALA A 29 2.47 2.85 6.73
N ALA A 30 2.55 1.90 5.80
CA ALA A 30 1.79 0.66 5.85
C ALA A 30 2.10 -0.18 7.11
N ILE A 31 3.38 -0.33 7.47
CA ILE A 31 3.74 -1.05 8.71
C ILE A 31 3.38 -0.24 9.96
N THR A 32 3.47 1.09 9.93
CA THR A 32 3.05 1.96 11.04
C THR A 32 1.55 1.85 11.29
N SER A 33 0.75 1.87 10.22
CA SER A 33 -0.68 1.63 10.24
C SER A 33 -1.01 0.19 10.68
N ALA A 34 -0.24 -0.81 10.24
CA ALA A 34 -0.42 -2.19 10.73
C ALA A 34 -0.23 -2.30 12.24
N MET A 35 0.77 -1.59 12.80
CA MET A 35 1.00 -1.54 14.25
C MET A 35 -0.13 -0.82 15.00
N LEU A 36 -0.78 0.19 14.40
CA LEU A 36 -1.94 0.85 14.99
C LEU A 36 -3.09 -0.14 15.24
N HIS A 37 -3.34 -1.02 14.26
CA HIS A 37 -4.47 -1.96 14.26
C HIS A 37 -4.14 -3.32 14.88
N SER A 38 -2.87 -3.69 14.95
CA SER A 38 -2.41 -4.99 15.43
C SER A 38 -2.81 -5.24 16.88
N PRO A 39 -3.53 -6.33 17.19
CA PRO A 39 -3.79 -6.74 18.57
C PRO A 39 -2.50 -6.98 19.38
N LEU A 40 -1.41 -7.41 18.72
CA LEU A 40 -0.11 -7.62 19.37
C LEU A 40 0.52 -6.32 19.88
N VAL A 41 0.16 -5.19 19.28
CA VAL A 41 0.67 -3.86 19.65
C VAL A 41 -0.34 -3.13 20.52
N LYS A 42 -1.60 -3.08 20.08
CA LYS A 42 -2.69 -2.36 20.75
C LYS A 42 -2.99 -2.87 22.17
N ASN A 43 -2.93 -4.18 22.40
CA ASN A 43 -3.32 -4.77 23.68
C ASN A 43 -2.17 -4.88 24.69
N ARG A 44 -1.03 -4.25 24.42
CA ARG A 44 0.12 -4.27 25.34
C ARG A 44 -0.20 -3.44 26.58
N ALA A 45 0.27 -3.91 27.74
CA ALA A 45 0.16 -3.17 28.99
C ALA A 45 0.96 -1.85 28.95
N VAL A 46 2.08 -1.84 28.24
CA VAL A 46 2.88 -0.64 27.97
C VAL A 46 2.72 -0.28 26.49
N PRO A 47 2.06 0.85 26.16
CA PRO A 47 1.93 1.34 24.80
C PRO A 47 3.31 1.59 24.17
N LEU A 48 3.49 1.23 22.90
CA LEU A 48 4.77 1.43 22.20
C LEU A 48 4.94 2.84 21.64
N PHE A 49 3.83 3.55 21.42
CA PHE A 49 3.78 4.90 20.89
C PHE A 49 2.49 5.60 21.30
N LYS A 50 2.54 6.93 21.32
CA LYS A 50 1.41 7.80 21.62
C LYS A 50 0.78 8.40 20.37
N ARG A 51 1.57 8.56 19.31
CA ARG A 51 1.13 9.17 18.04
C ARG A 51 1.74 8.45 16.86
N ILE A 52 1.05 8.54 15.73
CA ILE A 52 1.58 8.07 14.46
C ILE A 52 1.45 9.14 13.36
N ILE A 53 2.38 9.12 12.41
CA ILE A 53 2.33 9.93 11.19
C ILE A 53 2.42 8.99 9.99
N LEU A 54 1.37 8.96 9.19
CA LEU A 54 1.26 8.15 7.98
C LEU A 54 1.47 9.04 6.75
N GLN A 55 2.53 8.76 5.99
CA GLN A 55 2.90 9.56 4.82
C GLN A 55 2.76 8.71 3.56
N SER A 56 1.80 9.03 2.71
CA SER A 56 1.61 8.36 1.40
C SER A 56 1.51 6.83 1.52
N GLY A 57 0.69 6.32 2.44
CA GLY A 57 0.48 4.88 2.59
C GLY A 57 -0.25 4.49 3.86
N SER A 58 -0.74 3.25 3.86
CA SER A 58 -1.55 2.66 4.93
C SER A 58 -1.54 1.13 4.83
N ILE A 59 -1.96 0.43 5.90
CA ILE A 59 -2.21 -1.00 5.82
C ILE A 59 -3.35 -1.36 4.85
N PHE A 60 -4.20 -0.39 4.50
CA PHE A 60 -5.26 -0.55 3.53
C PHE A 60 -4.78 -0.33 2.09
N SER A 61 -3.53 0.13 1.90
CA SER A 61 -2.96 0.34 0.57
C SER A 61 -2.84 -0.99 -0.17
N THR A 62 -3.00 -0.96 -1.48
CA THR A 62 -3.11 -2.19 -2.28
C THR A 62 -1.79 -2.97 -2.36
N PHE A 63 -0.66 -2.35 -2.07
CA PHE A 63 0.64 -3.04 -1.94
C PHE A 63 0.90 -3.62 -0.53
N ALA A 64 0.09 -3.29 0.48
CA ALA A 64 0.46 -3.51 1.88
C ALA A 64 0.29 -4.97 2.35
N VAL A 65 -0.73 -5.66 1.85
CA VAL A 65 -1.06 -7.05 2.24
C VAL A 65 -0.90 -7.99 1.06
N CYS A 66 -0.24 -9.13 1.30
CA CYS A 66 -0.14 -10.19 0.30
C CYS A 66 -1.46 -10.94 0.19
N GLU A 67 -2.11 -10.90 -0.98
CA GLU A 67 -3.31 -11.71 -1.22
C GLU A 67 -2.99 -13.19 -1.40
N THR A 68 -1.88 -13.50 -2.08
CA THR A 68 -1.46 -14.88 -2.43
C THR A 68 -0.05 -15.23 -1.90
N PRO A 69 0.20 -15.08 -0.57
CA PRO A 69 1.55 -15.16 0.01
C PRO A 69 2.26 -16.49 -0.25
N VAL A 70 1.55 -17.62 -0.14
CA VAL A 70 2.13 -18.96 -0.35
C VAL A 70 2.50 -19.16 -1.82
N GLN A 71 1.56 -18.91 -2.74
CA GLN A 71 1.79 -19.08 -4.17
C GLN A 71 2.94 -18.21 -4.67
N GLY A 72 2.95 -16.93 -4.28
CA GLY A 72 4.01 -16.03 -4.70
C GLY A 72 5.37 -16.36 -4.06
N SER A 73 5.41 -16.82 -2.80
CA SER A 73 6.65 -17.30 -2.18
C SER A 73 7.22 -18.53 -2.91
N MET A 74 6.36 -19.46 -3.33
CA MET A 74 6.78 -20.63 -4.11
C MET A 74 7.27 -20.25 -5.51
N ASP A 75 6.67 -19.25 -6.16
CA ASP A 75 7.16 -18.73 -7.45
C ASP A 75 8.55 -18.08 -7.30
N ILE A 76 8.72 -17.22 -6.29
CA ILE A 76 10.02 -16.62 -5.94
C ILE A 76 11.07 -17.71 -5.68
N ALA A 77 10.72 -18.75 -4.91
CA ALA A 77 11.61 -19.86 -4.61
C ALA A 77 12.04 -20.62 -5.87
N ARG A 78 11.10 -20.95 -6.76
CA ARG A 78 11.41 -21.61 -8.05
C ARG A 78 12.32 -20.75 -8.91
N ASN A 79 12.06 -19.44 -9.00
CA ASN A 79 12.90 -18.49 -9.73
C ASN A 79 14.31 -18.36 -9.13
N ALA A 80 14.47 -18.64 -7.84
CA ALA A 80 15.76 -18.69 -7.14
C ALA A 80 16.46 -20.06 -7.23
N GLY A 81 15.83 -21.07 -7.86
CA GLY A 81 16.36 -22.43 -8.01
C GLY A 81 15.94 -23.42 -6.91
N CYS A 82 15.02 -23.03 -6.02
CA CYS A 82 14.45 -23.88 -4.98
C CYS A 82 13.11 -24.47 -5.44
N THR A 83 13.16 -25.66 -6.05
CA THR A 83 11.98 -26.28 -6.69
C THR A 83 11.30 -27.36 -5.87
N ASP A 84 12.01 -27.96 -4.90
CA ASP A 84 11.45 -28.98 -4.03
C ASP A 84 10.70 -28.34 -2.85
N GLU A 85 9.38 -28.52 -2.83
CA GLU A 85 8.50 -27.92 -1.82
C GLU A 85 8.80 -28.45 -0.40
N ALA A 86 9.26 -29.70 -0.28
CA ALA A 86 9.57 -30.30 1.01
C ALA A 86 10.82 -29.70 1.67
N THR A 87 11.73 -29.13 0.88
CA THR A 87 13.01 -28.56 1.34
C THR A 87 13.17 -27.07 1.01
N VAL A 88 12.07 -26.41 0.61
CA VAL A 88 12.10 -25.05 0.06
C VAL A 88 12.66 -24.03 1.05
N GLU A 89 12.32 -24.15 2.34
CA GLU A 89 12.81 -23.22 3.37
C GLU A 89 14.33 -23.35 3.55
N GLN A 90 14.84 -24.58 3.68
CA GLN A 90 16.28 -24.82 3.85
C GLN A 90 17.05 -24.39 2.60
N CYS A 91 16.50 -24.64 1.40
CA CYS A 91 17.08 -24.18 0.16
C CYS A 91 17.17 -22.64 0.13
N LEU A 92 16.07 -21.94 0.43
CA LEU A 92 16.04 -20.47 0.44
C LEU A 92 17.04 -19.87 1.43
N GLN A 93 17.25 -20.50 2.58
CA GLN A 93 18.26 -20.09 3.58
C GLN A 93 19.71 -20.22 3.09
N GLN A 94 19.96 -21.07 2.07
CA GLN A 94 21.29 -21.32 1.52
C GLN A 94 21.55 -20.57 0.20
N VAL A 95 20.50 -20.07 -0.46
CA VAL A 95 20.62 -19.27 -1.68
C VAL A 95 21.29 -17.92 -1.40
N SER A 96 22.14 -17.46 -2.31
CA SER A 96 22.74 -16.13 -2.18
C SER A 96 21.69 -15.02 -2.27
N LEU A 97 21.93 -13.90 -1.59
CA LEU A 97 21.03 -12.74 -1.62
C LEU A 97 20.72 -12.29 -3.06
N ASP A 98 21.73 -12.26 -3.93
CA ASP A 98 21.54 -11.88 -5.33
C ASP A 98 20.57 -12.80 -6.06
N LYS A 99 20.70 -14.12 -5.89
CA LYS A 99 19.79 -15.08 -6.53
C LYS A 99 18.38 -14.97 -5.98
N LEU A 100 18.22 -14.83 -4.66
CA LEU A 100 16.93 -14.64 -4.03
C LEU A 100 16.26 -13.34 -4.53
N PHE A 101 17.01 -12.26 -4.59
CA PHE A 101 16.52 -10.97 -5.06
C PHE A 101 16.16 -11.01 -6.54
N GLN A 102 16.95 -11.68 -7.39
CA GLN A 102 16.58 -11.90 -8.79
C GLN A 102 15.30 -12.74 -8.91
N GLY A 103 15.15 -13.78 -8.09
CA GLY A 103 13.93 -14.58 -8.03
C GLY A 103 12.70 -13.74 -7.68
N PHE A 104 12.85 -12.84 -6.70
CA PHE A 104 11.82 -11.85 -6.36
C PHE A 104 11.54 -10.88 -7.52
N LEU A 105 12.55 -10.33 -8.17
CA LEU A 105 12.35 -9.39 -9.29
C LEU A 105 11.67 -10.06 -10.49
N VAL A 106 11.95 -11.33 -10.78
CA VAL A 106 11.26 -12.08 -11.83
C VAL A 106 9.78 -12.21 -11.50
N HIS A 107 9.45 -12.67 -10.28
CA HIS A 107 8.09 -12.76 -9.78
C HIS A 107 7.38 -11.39 -9.84
N PHE A 108 8.00 -10.35 -9.27
CA PHE A 108 7.45 -9.00 -9.19
C PHE A 108 7.08 -8.45 -10.57
N ARG A 109 8.00 -8.53 -11.55
CA ARG A 109 7.74 -8.07 -12.92
C ARG A 109 6.63 -8.88 -13.59
N HIS A 110 6.63 -10.19 -13.41
CA HIS A 110 5.60 -11.06 -13.98
C HIS A 110 4.21 -10.70 -13.43
N VAL A 111 4.08 -10.59 -12.11
CA VAL A 111 2.78 -10.34 -11.47
C VAL A 111 2.27 -8.93 -11.72
N ILE A 112 3.13 -7.90 -11.76
CA ILE A 112 2.70 -6.56 -12.17
C ILE A 112 2.09 -6.59 -13.58
N ARG A 113 2.73 -7.29 -14.53
CA ARG A 113 2.22 -7.42 -15.90
C ARG A 113 0.93 -8.21 -16.00
N SER A 114 0.80 -9.31 -15.26
CA SER A 114 -0.37 -10.19 -15.36
C SER A 114 -1.56 -9.72 -14.50
N ALA A 115 -1.34 -9.39 -13.23
CA ALA A 115 -2.39 -9.09 -12.26
C ALA A 115 -2.30 -7.67 -11.67
N GLY A 116 -1.13 -7.26 -11.16
CA GLY A 116 -0.98 -6.02 -10.39
C GLY A 116 -1.11 -6.23 -8.88
N PHE A 117 -1.28 -5.14 -8.14
CA PHE A 117 -1.54 -5.16 -6.68
C PHE A 117 -3.02 -5.48 -6.41
N PRO A 118 -3.35 -6.24 -5.34
CA PRO A 118 -2.50 -6.74 -4.25
C PRO A 118 -1.86 -8.13 -4.49
N SER A 119 -1.88 -8.66 -5.72
CA SER A 119 -1.42 -10.02 -6.00
C SER A 119 0.10 -10.19 -5.98
N VAL A 120 0.87 -9.08 -5.97
CA VAL A 120 2.33 -9.10 -5.85
C VAL A 120 2.75 -9.55 -4.45
N ALA A 121 3.38 -10.72 -4.35
CA ALA A 121 3.85 -11.27 -3.08
C ALA A 121 5.35 -11.01 -2.84
N GLY A 122 5.83 -11.39 -1.65
CA GLY A 122 7.26 -11.38 -1.29
C GLY A 122 7.74 -10.09 -0.61
N ALA A 123 7.02 -8.97 -0.77
CA ALA A 123 7.35 -7.68 -0.17
C ALA A 123 6.12 -7.00 0.46
N CYS A 124 5.32 -7.76 1.20
CA CYS A 124 4.06 -7.32 1.81
C CYS A 124 3.80 -8.04 3.13
N ILE A 125 2.81 -7.57 3.91
CA ILE A 125 2.42 -8.15 5.18
C ILE A 125 1.52 -9.36 4.95
N VAL A 126 1.82 -10.47 5.62
CA VAL A 126 1.03 -11.71 5.56
C VAL A 126 0.01 -11.74 6.71
N VAL A 127 -1.27 -11.77 6.35
CA VAL A 127 -2.38 -11.93 7.31
C VAL A 127 -2.45 -13.38 7.78
N GLY A 128 -2.61 -13.58 9.10
CA GLY A 128 -2.65 -14.92 9.70
C GLY A 128 -1.31 -15.66 9.64
N GLY A 129 -0.24 -14.98 9.24
CA GLY A 129 1.11 -15.54 9.20
C GLY A 129 1.73 -15.71 10.58
N PRO A 130 2.91 -16.37 10.66
CA PRO A 130 3.57 -16.70 11.92
C PRO A 130 4.03 -15.48 12.73
N SER A 131 4.12 -14.29 12.11
CA SER A 131 4.44 -13.06 12.85
C SER A 131 3.35 -12.66 13.84
N GLY A 132 2.11 -13.12 13.63
CA GLY A 132 0.93 -12.73 14.41
C GLY A 132 0.56 -11.26 14.33
N LEU A 133 1.27 -10.44 13.53
CA LEU A 133 1.08 -8.99 13.46
C LEU A 133 -0.36 -8.63 13.10
N LEU A 134 -0.93 -9.30 12.10
CA LEU A 134 -2.32 -9.14 11.70
C LEU A 134 -2.98 -10.53 11.62
N PRO A 135 -3.65 -10.99 12.68
CA PRO A 135 -4.33 -12.29 12.66
C PRO A 135 -5.57 -12.31 11.76
N LYS A 136 -6.15 -11.15 11.43
CA LYS A 136 -7.30 -11.01 10.52
C LYS A 136 -6.99 -9.96 9.45
N HIS A 137 -7.75 -10.00 8.36
CA HIS A 137 -7.60 -9.04 7.26
C HIS A 137 -7.83 -7.60 7.77
N PRO A 138 -7.03 -6.60 7.35
CA PRO A 138 -7.07 -5.24 7.88
C PRO A 138 -8.44 -4.59 7.94
N ARG A 139 -9.28 -4.86 6.92
CA ARG A 139 -10.68 -4.40 6.86
C ARG A 139 -11.49 -4.66 8.14
N ASN A 140 -11.15 -5.69 8.93
CA ASN A 140 -11.82 -6.00 10.19
C ASN A 140 -11.41 -5.09 11.37
N TYR A 141 -10.45 -4.19 11.17
CA TYR A 141 -9.94 -3.29 12.21
C TYR A 141 -10.41 -1.84 12.06
N LEU A 142 -11.14 -1.50 10.98
CA LEU A 142 -11.68 -0.15 10.77
C LEU A 142 -12.55 0.30 11.95
N ASP A 143 -13.37 -0.60 12.49
CA ASP A 143 -14.24 -0.30 13.63
C ASP A 143 -13.53 -0.45 15.00
N ASN A 144 -12.25 -0.83 14.98
CA ASN A 144 -11.47 -1.20 16.16
C ASN A 144 -10.16 -0.42 16.28
N ALA A 145 -10.08 0.79 15.73
CA ALA A 145 -8.92 1.66 15.96
C ALA A 145 -8.73 1.97 17.47
N PRO A 146 -7.49 2.24 17.93
CA PRO A 146 -7.24 2.66 19.30
C PRO A 146 -7.81 4.06 19.58
N LYS A 147 -8.28 4.29 20.81
CA LYS A 147 -8.94 5.54 21.23
C LYS A 147 -7.97 6.60 21.74
N ASP A 148 -6.75 6.20 22.04
CA ASP A 148 -5.75 6.96 22.79
C ASP A 148 -4.48 7.27 21.99
N VAL A 149 -4.48 6.97 20.68
CA VAL A 149 -3.38 7.25 19.75
C VAL A 149 -3.81 8.31 18.75
N SER A 150 -3.16 9.47 18.74
CA SER A 150 -3.45 10.52 17.75
C SER A 150 -2.77 10.19 16.42
N VAL A 151 -3.40 10.57 15.30
CA VAL A 151 -2.89 10.30 13.96
C VAL A 151 -2.76 11.58 13.15
N MET A 152 -1.68 11.68 12.40
CA MET A 152 -1.55 12.59 11.27
C MET A 152 -1.41 11.76 10.01
N VAL A 153 -2.22 12.07 8.99
CA VAL A 153 -2.14 11.42 7.68
C VAL A 153 -1.84 12.49 6.65
N GLY A 154 -0.95 12.20 5.72
CA GLY A 154 -0.85 13.04 4.54
C GLY A 154 -0.25 12.35 3.34
N THR A 155 -0.39 13.01 2.21
CA THR A 155 -0.08 12.51 0.87
C THR A 155 0.57 13.62 0.07
N VAL A 156 1.23 13.27 -1.04
CA VAL A 156 1.68 14.28 -2.02
C VAL A 156 0.68 14.37 -3.17
N SER A 157 0.59 15.53 -3.84
CA SER A 157 -0.34 15.74 -4.97
C SER A 157 -0.25 14.63 -6.02
N GLN A 158 0.98 14.25 -6.39
CA GLN A 158 1.26 13.33 -7.49
C GLN A 158 1.67 11.93 -7.04
N ASP A 159 1.17 11.45 -5.90
CA ASP A 159 1.52 10.13 -5.34
C ASP A 159 1.35 8.97 -6.35
N GLY A 160 0.31 9.04 -7.18
CA GLY A 160 0.03 8.03 -8.20
C GLY A 160 1.00 8.01 -9.39
N MET A 161 1.85 9.03 -9.54
CA MET A 161 2.88 9.06 -10.59
C MET A 161 3.82 7.86 -10.45
N PHE A 162 4.17 7.49 -9.22
CA PHE A 162 5.00 6.33 -8.95
C PHE A 162 4.37 5.03 -9.45
N LEU A 163 3.06 4.86 -9.27
CA LEU A 163 2.32 3.67 -9.72
C LEU A 163 2.16 3.65 -11.24
N LEU A 164 1.88 4.81 -11.85
CA LEU A 164 1.80 4.93 -13.30
C LEU A 164 3.16 4.63 -13.97
N ASP A 165 4.25 5.22 -13.46
CA ASP A 165 5.63 4.94 -13.93
C ASP A 165 6.02 3.47 -13.73
N LEU A 166 5.61 2.85 -12.62
CA LEU A 166 5.82 1.42 -12.39
C LEU A 166 5.17 0.57 -13.50
N LEU A 167 3.92 0.87 -13.86
CA LEU A 167 3.25 0.18 -14.95
C LEU A 167 3.94 0.47 -16.29
N PHE A 168 4.36 1.71 -16.54
CA PHE A 168 5.06 2.08 -17.77
C PHE A 168 6.36 1.32 -17.96
N ARG A 169 7.18 1.20 -16.91
CA ARG A 169 8.47 0.50 -16.98
C ARG A 169 8.33 -1.01 -17.10
N LEU A 170 7.31 -1.60 -16.49
CA LEU A 170 7.15 -3.05 -16.42
C LEU A 170 6.21 -3.63 -17.46
N HIS A 171 5.28 -2.81 -17.98
CA HIS A 171 4.28 -3.20 -18.95
C HIS A 171 4.00 -2.05 -19.95
N PRO A 172 5.00 -1.57 -20.71
CA PRO A 172 4.79 -0.48 -21.68
C PRO A 172 3.74 -0.82 -22.74
N GLU A 173 3.64 -2.11 -23.11
CA GLU A 173 2.64 -2.63 -24.06
C GLU A 173 1.18 -2.43 -23.62
N ALA A 174 0.93 -2.18 -22.33
CA ALA A 174 -0.40 -1.91 -21.81
C ALA A 174 -0.89 -0.48 -22.12
N TYR A 175 0.01 0.42 -22.52
CA TYR A 175 -0.35 1.78 -22.86
C TYR A 175 -0.93 1.83 -24.28
N PRO A 176 -2.07 2.50 -24.49
CA PRO A 176 -2.67 2.61 -25.82
C PRO A 176 -1.71 3.34 -26.76
N THR A 177 -1.47 2.78 -27.96
CA THR A 177 -0.67 3.43 -29.01
C THR A 177 -1.37 4.65 -29.58
N GLU A 178 -2.70 4.60 -29.65
CA GLU A 178 -3.57 5.72 -30.05
C GLU A 178 -4.57 6.04 -28.95
N LEU A 179 -4.64 7.30 -28.56
CA LEU A 179 -5.66 7.78 -27.63
C LEU A 179 -6.98 8.00 -28.39
N THR A 180 -7.88 7.03 -28.29
CA THR A 180 -9.28 7.15 -28.68
C THR A 180 -10.15 7.26 -27.43
N PRO A 181 -11.40 7.77 -27.50
CA PRO A 181 -12.30 7.78 -26.35
C PRO A 181 -12.48 6.38 -25.75
N HIS A 182 -12.59 5.34 -26.60
CA HIS A 182 -12.67 3.96 -26.13
C HIS A 182 -11.37 3.46 -25.49
N GLY A 183 -10.21 3.77 -26.09
CA GLY A 183 -8.90 3.43 -25.55
C GLY A 183 -8.62 4.08 -24.19
N LEU A 184 -9.06 5.33 -23.99
CA LEU A 184 -9.02 6.01 -22.71
C LEU A 184 -9.80 5.23 -21.64
N LEU A 185 -11.05 4.85 -21.92
CA LEU A 185 -11.89 4.06 -21.01
C LEU A 185 -11.28 2.71 -20.66
N GLN A 186 -10.73 2.00 -21.66
CA GLN A 186 -10.07 0.72 -21.43
C GLN A 186 -8.83 0.88 -20.55
N PHE A 187 -8.03 1.91 -20.78
CA PHE A 187 -6.83 2.15 -19.99
C PHE A 187 -7.17 2.54 -18.55
N LEU A 188 -8.21 3.34 -18.32
CA LEU A 188 -8.72 3.67 -16.98
C LEU A 188 -9.09 2.41 -16.19
N ARG A 189 -9.82 1.47 -16.83
CA ARG A 189 -10.16 0.19 -16.22
C ARG A 189 -8.92 -0.63 -15.90
N LEU A 190 -7.95 -0.66 -16.80
CA LEU A 190 -6.69 -1.37 -16.56
C LEU A 190 -5.95 -0.80 -15.33
N LEU A 191 -5.86 0.52 -15.18
CA LEU A 191 -5.22 1.14 -14.01
C LEU A 191 -5.94 0.73 -12.71
N GLN A 192 -7.27 0.74 -12.72
CA GLN A 192 -8.08 0.30 -11.59
C GLN A 192 -7.81 -1.15 -11.21
N GLU A 193 -7.84 -2.06 -12.18
CA GLU A 193 -7.56 -3.48 -12.00
C GLU A 193 -6.15 -3.69 -11.44
N LYS A 194 -5.15 -3.03 -12.04
CA LYS A 194 -3.73 -3.15 -11.65
C LYS A 194 -3.42 -2.64 -10.26
N PHE A 195 -4.22 -1.71 -9.74
CA PHE A 195 -4.01 -1.08 -8.44
C PHE A 195 -5.10 -1.42 -7.43
N GLY A 196 -5.81 -2.53 -7.64
CA GLY A 196 -6.58 -3.25 -6.61
C GLY A 196 -8.07 -2.94 -6.55
N HIS A 197 -8.65 -2.38 -7.60
CA HIS A 197 -10.10 -2.27 -7.76
C HIS A 197 -10.61 -3.33 -8.76
N THR A 198 -11.39 -4.29 -8.24
CA THR A 198 -11.88 -5.45 -9.03
C THR A 198 -13.39 -5.45 -9.27
N LYS A 199 -14.13 -4.44 -8.77
CA LYS A 199 -15.57 -4.33 -9.03
C LYS A 199 -15.80 -3.67 -10.38
N LEU A 200 -16.34 -4.44 -11.33
CA LEU A 200 -16.69 -3.98 -12.68
C LEU A 200 -18.19 -3.66 -12.76
N ASP A 201 -18.66 -2.68 -11.99
CA ASP A 201 -20.05 -2.19 -12.10
C ASP A 201 -20.19 -0.93 -12.95
N GLY A 202 -19.06 -0.34 -13.40
CA GLY A 202 -19.03 0.81 -14.31
C GLY A 202 -19.37 2.15 -13.66
N ALA A 203 -19.93 2.15 -12.44
CA ALA A 203 -20.36 3.36 -11.75
C ALA A 203 -19.16 4.18 -11.28
N LEU A 204 -18.12 3.50 -10.80
CA LEU A 204 -16.92 4.15 -10.30
C LEU A 204 -16.05 4.69 -11.43
N GLU A 205 -15.93 3.97 -12.53
CA GLU A 205 -15.32 4.44 -13.78
C GLU A 205 -16.03 5.71 -14.25
N GLY A 206 -17.37 5.69 -14.30
CA GLY A 206 -18.18 6.84 -14.66
C GLY A 206 -17.92 8.05 -13.76
N TYR A 207 -17.90 7.87 -12.44
CA TYR A 207 -17.58 8.93 -11.50
C TYR A 207 -16.18 9.50 -11.73
N GLN A 208 -15.17 8.65 -11.87
CA GLN A 208 -13.80 9.11 -12.08
C GLN A 208 -13.63 9.86 -13.39
N ILE A 209 -14.31 9.44 -14.45
CA ILE A 209 -14.27 10.14 -15.73
C ILE A 209 -14.84 11.55 -15.58
N LEU A 210 -16.00 11.68 -14.93
CA LEU A 210 -16.68 12.96 -14.75
C LEU A 210 -15.90 13.91 -13.83
N GLU A 211 -15.21 13.39 -12.82
CA GLU A 211 -14.44 14.19 -11.87
C GLU A 211 -13.05 14.61 -12.42
N ASN A 212 -12.39 13.76 -13.21
CA ASN A 212 -11.01 14.00 -13.64
C ASN A 212 -10.88 14.59 -15.04
N TYR A 213 -11.92 14.49 -15.87
CA TYR A 213 -11.86 14.89 -17.27
C TYR A 213 -13.02 15.78 -17.67
N ILE A 214 -12.72 16.85 -18.41
CA ILE A 214 -13.76 17.61 -19.08
C ILE A 214 -14.15 16.92 -20.39
N ARG A 215 -15.33 17.25 -20.93
CA ARG A 215 -15.86 16.61 -22.14
C ARG A 215 -14.87 16.62 -23.33
N SER A 216 -14.12 17.71 -23.51
CA SER A 216 -13.11 17.78 -24.59
C SER A 216 -11.99 16.78 -24.44
N ASP A 217 -11.57 16.48 -23.20
CA ASP A 217 -10.51 15.50 -22.92
C ASP A 217 -10.96 14.08 -23.28
N ILE A 218 -12.27 13.82 -23.20
CA ILE A 218 -12.87 12.53 -23.54
C ILE A 218 -13.11 12.43 -25.05
N ASP A 219 -13.68 13.47 -25.66
CA ASP A 219 -14.05 13.49 -27.08
C ASP A 219 -12.80 13.55 -27.99
N GLN A 220 -11.74 14.23 -27.56
CA GLN A 220 -10.47 14.39 -28.28
C GLN A 220 -9.26 14.23 -27.34
N PRO A 221 -8.99 13.02 -26.83
CA PRO A 221 -7.99 12.80 -25.79
C PRO A 221 -6.58 13.12 -26.29
N GLN A 222 -5.84 13.86 -25.47
CA GLN A 222 -4.42 14.15 -25.64
C GLN A 222 -3.68 13.76 -24.36
N TRP A 223 -2.49 13.15 -24.51
CA TRP A 223 -1.71 12.68 -23.35
C TRP A 223 -1.51 13.75 -22.28
N LYS A 224 -1.21 14.99 -22.68
CA LYS A 224 -1.00 16.12 -21.75
C LYS A 224 -2.22 16.42 -20.88
N ASP A 225 -3.42 16.14 -21.38
CA ASP A 225 -4.68 16.47 -20.71
C ASP A 225 -5.18 15.27 -19.88
N VAL A 226 -4.92 14.03 -20.33
CA VAL A 226 -5.43 12.83 -19.64
C VAL A 226 -4.51 12.25 -18.55
N VAL A 227 -3.19 12.47 -18.66
CA VAL A 227 -2.19 11.92 -17.72
C VAL A 227 -2.39 12.41 -16.27
N PRO A 228 -2.69 13.70 -16.00
CA PRO A 228 -3.00 14.14 -14.64
C PRO A 228 -4.11 13.30 -13.99
N GLY A 229 -5.20 13.03 -14.72
CA GLY A 229 -6.27 12.17 -14.22
C GLY A 229 -5.83 10.72 -13.97
N PHE A 230 -4.93 10.16 -14.78
CA PHE A 230 -4.36 8.82 -14.51
C PHE A 230 -3.54 8.80 -13.22
N ILE A 231 -2.75 9.85 -12.98
CA ILE A 231 -1.97 10.01 -11.75
C ILE A 231 -2.91 10.09 -10.54
N ASP A 232 -3.97 10.88 -10.63
CA ASP A 232 -4.94 11.00 -9.53
C ASP A 232 -5.68 9.69 -9.27
N ILE A 233 -6.09 8.98 -10.32
CA ILE A 233 -6.74 7.68 -10.20
C ILE A 233 -5.83 6.66 -9.50
N CYS A 234 -4.60 6.49 -9.99
CA CYS A 234 -3.62 5.60 -9.38
C CYS A 234 -3.37 5.96 -7.91
N GLY A 235 -3.19 7.26 -7.62
CA GLY A 235 -2.93 7.76 -6.28
C GLY A 235 -4.11 7.53 -5.33
N ASN A 236 -5.34 7.80 -5.79
CA ASN A 236 -6.56 7.65 -5.00
C ASN A 236 -6.79 6.20 -4.57
N TYR A 237 -6.58 5.23 -5.46
CA TYR A 237 -6.76 3.82 -5.13
C TYR A 237 -5.60 3.23 -4.34
N GLY A 238 -4.36 3.48 -4.78
CA GLY A 238 -3.20 2.83 -4.19
C GLY A 238 -2.81 3.40 -2.83
N LEU A 239 -3.01 4.71 -2.62
CA LEU A 239 -2.34 5.48 -1.56
C LEU A 239 -3.31 6.37 -0.77
N LYS A 240 -3.93 7.38 -1.43
CA LYS A 240 -4.67 8.45 -0.75
C LYS A 240 -5.94 7.96 -0.07
N GLY A 241 -6.81 7.25 -0.80
CA GLY A 241 -8.04 6.67 -0.25
C GLY A 241 -7.78 5.72 0.92
N PRO A 242 -6.88 4.74 0.77
CA PRO A 242 -6.44 3.89 1.87
C PRO A 242 -5.92 4.63 3.10
N ALA A 243 -5.10 5.67 2.92
CA ALA A 243 -4.58 6.46 4.03
C ALA A 243 -5.68 7.23 4.77
N LEU A 244 -6.69 7.73 4.05
CA LEU A 244 -7.86 8.37 4.66
C LEU A 244 -8.72 7.40 5.49
N LEU A 245 -8.71 6.09 5.17
CA LEU A 245 -9.42 5.10 5.99
C LEU A 245 -8.84 5.00 7.41
N ASP A 246 -7.52 5.16 7.58
CA ASP A 246 -6.90 5.21 8.91
C ASP A 246 -7.35 6.44 9.70
N ALA A 247 -7.33 7.62 9.07
CA ALA A 247 -7.81 8.85 9.69
C ALA A 247 -9.28 8.73 10.13
N HIS A 248 -10.12 8.17 9.24
CA HIS A 248 -11.53 7.95 9.54
C HIS A 248 -11.74 6.96 10.69
N ALA A 249 -11.02 5.83 10.69
CA ALA A 249 -11.12 4.81 11.74
C ALA A 249 -10.74 5.38 13.11
N VAL A 250 -9.65 6.16 13.21
CA VAL A 250 -9.23 6.79 14.47
C VAL A 250 -10.24 7.85 14.93
N PHE A 251 -10.72 8.70 14.01
CA PHE A 251 -11.73 9.71 14.32
C PHE A 251 -13.03 9.08 14.82
N ALA A 252 -13.51 8.03 14.16
CA ALA A 252 -14.71 7.31 14.55
C ALA A 252 -14.56 6.62 15.91
N ALA A 253 -13.37 6.11 16.25
CA ALA A 253 -13.12 5.46 17.53
C ALA A 253 -13.12 6.44 18.72
N ASN A 254 -12.65 7.67 18.51
CA ASN A 254 -12.68 8.74 19.51
C ASN A 254 -12.59 10.13 18.84
N PRO A 255 -13.73 10.85 18.67
CA PRO A 255 -13.75 12.18 18.05
C PRO A 255 -12.97 13.26 18.82
N ASP A 256 -12.74 13.07 20.11
CA ASP A 256 -11.97 14.00 20.94
C ASP A 256 -10.45 13.86 20.74
N ASN A 257 -10.01 12.78 20.09
CA ASN A 257 -8.61 12.53 19.82
C ASN A 257 -8.19 13.24 18.52
N PRO A 258 -7.11 14.04 18.52
CA PRO A 258 -6.72 14.79 17.34
C PRO A 258 -6.40 13.90 16.12
N VAL A 259 -7.05 14.21 15.00
CA VAL A 259 -6.77 13.66 13.68
C VAL A 259 -6.38 14.82 12.77
N TYR A 260 -5.18 14.77 12.22
CA TYR A 260 -4.66 15.80 11.32
C TYR A 260 -4.52 15.26 9.91
N LEU A 261 -4.90 16.05 8.92
CA LEU A 261 -4.70 15.77 7.51
C LEU A 261 -3.77 16.82 6.91
N TYR A 262 -2.84 16.41 6.05
CA TYR A 262 -2.04 17.32 5.26
C TYR A 262 -1.94 16.85 3.79
N SER A 263 -1.82 17.82 2.89
CA SER A 263 -1.34 17.61 1.52
C SER A 263 0.01 18.29 1.38
N PHE A 264 0.99 17.60 0.81
CA PHE A 264 2.28 18.19 0.47
C PHE A 264 2.31 18.49 -1.03
N ASP A 265 2.27 19.78 -1.34
CA ASP A 265 2.25 20.30 -2.70
C ASP A 265 3.44 21.25 -2.87
N PHE A 266 4.42 20.86 -3.68
CA PHE A 266 5.56 21.69 -4.05
C PHE A 266 5.42 22.09 -5.52
N TYR A 267 5.24 23.38 -5.76
CA TYR A 267 5.05 23.99 -7.06
C TYR A 267 6.35 24.57 -7.61
#